data_AF-A0A8E3B3S9-F1
#
_entry.id   AF-A0A8E3B3S9-F1
#
_cell.length_a   1.000
_cell.length_b   1.000
_cell.length_c   1.000
_cell.angle_alpha   90.00
_cell.angle_beta   90.00
_cell.angle_gamma   90.00
#
_symmetry.space_group_name_H-M   'P 1'
#
loop_
_entity.id
_entity.type
_entity.pdbx_description
1 polymer ?
#
loop_
_entity_poly.entity_id
_entity_poly.type
_entity_poly.pdbx_seq_one_letter_code
_entity_poly.pdbx_strand_id
1 'polypeptide(L)'
;MLRVKWIQHAVGHGGFHTGHLEVPGEGTFNWAFDCGSRRTARFDEYLTAWARRSPMALDWLFVSHFDTDHVSGLDRIMSRTVVNNVMVPYLNEREFAYLLLHEIARDNLDRALFDLAADPAGFFGSRGADRVIFLRSGDADGGGGISEGGEPDRPKDERGWYIVITPSPSPVVAPQMVVGASISPVRTEIIEGGVCEIVLHARTVGLRLKPYRAPIQPYALSGIIKDIEQLVGTTLAGSPQPGLGALAYAVARHARTPAGRAGLRSIYKQYVGSSNRASLSLLSTPVVSADMNYHWRIHRPNWWSTSGSEAAWLNTGDAELLEPADFSDCPRPGARTAAPWLG
;
A
#
# COMPACT_ATOMS: atom_id res chain seq x y z
N MET A 1 20.80 16.40 12.65
CA MET A 1 19.88 17.13 11.75
C MET A 1 19.15 16.09 10.93
N LEU A 2 17.82 16.12 10.89
CA LEU A 2 17.00 15.22 10.08
C LEU A 2 16.60 15.94 8.79
N ARG A 3 16.76 15.31 7.62
CA ARG A 3 16.23 15.83 6.35
C ARG A 3 15.20 14.86 5.81
N VAL A 4 13.97 15.34 5.61
CA VAL A 4 12.91 14.60 4.93
C VAL A 4 12.51 15.38 3.67
N LYS A 5 12.43 14.69 2.53
CA LYS A 5 11.99 15.26 1.27
C LYS A 5 10.83 14.42 0.74
N TRP A 6 9.67 15.05 0.62
CA TRP A 6 8.49 14.51 -0.05
C TRP A 6 8.39 15.07 -1.46
N ILE A 7 8.13 14.22 -2.46
CA ILE A 7 7.99 14.64 -3.86
C ILE A 7 6.74 13.96 -4.43
N GLN A 8 5.75 14.78 -4.79
CA GLN A 8 4.66 14.35 -5.67
C GLN A 8 5.09 14.54 -7.13
N HIS A 9 5.15 13.46 -7.89
CA HIS A 9 5.51 13.51 -9.30
C HIS A 9 4.29 13.85 -10.16
N ALA A 10 4.47 14.71 -11.16
CA ALA A 10 3.40 15.18 -12.03
C ALA A 10 3.03 14.15 -13.12
N VAL A 11 2.48 13.01 -12.70
CA VAL A 11 2.22 11.85 -13.56
C VAL A 11 0.79 11.77 -14.09
N GLY A 12 -0.10 12.66 -13.62
CA GLY A 12 -1.52 12.68 -13.99
C GLY A 12 -2.40 11.91 -13.00
N HIS A 13 -3.51 11.35 -13.50
CA HIS A 13 -4.42 10.50 -12.70
C HIS A 13 -3.74 9.19 -12.34
N GLY A 14 -4.00 8.71 -11.12
CA GLY A 14 -3.23 7.67 -10.48
C GLY A 14 -2.41 8.25 -9.35
N GLY A 15 -1.09 8.16 -9.48
CA GLY A 15 -0.19 8.85 -8.57
C GLY A 15 1.20 8.23 -8.57
N PHE A 16 2.19 9.07 -8.28
CA PHE A 16 3.51 8.60 -7.94
C PHE A 16 4.12 9.57 -6.95
N HIS A 17 4.33 9.09 -5.74
CA HIS A 17 4.95 9.84 -4.67
C HIS A 17 6.23 9.16 -4.23
N THR A 18 7.27 9.95 -3.94
CA THR A 18 8.50 9.42 -3.35
C THR A 18 8.90 10.24 -2.15
N GLY A 19 9.31 9.56 -1.08
CA GLY A 19 9.93 10.15 0.08
C GLY A 19 11.38 9.73 0.22
N HIS A 20 12.18 10.66 0.71
CA HIS A 20 13.59 10.44 1.03
C HIS A 20 13.88 11.01 2.41
N LEU A 21 14.36 10.14 3.29
CA LEU A 21 14.90 10.50 4.58
C LEU A 21 16.42 10.40 4.55
N GLU A 22 17.07 11.38 5.15
CA GLU A 22 18.51 11.37 5.38
C GLU A 22 18.84 11.90 6.78
N VAL A 23 19.65 11.13 7.50
CA VAL A 23 20.31 11.58 8.74
C VAL A 23 21.82 11.57 8.45
N PRO A 24 22.46 12.74 8.31
CA PRO A 24 23.87 12.83 7.96
C PRO A 24 24.76 12.03 8.91
N GLY A 25 25.64 11.20 8.34
CA GLY A 25 26.54 10.33 9.10
C GLY A 25 25.89 9.07 9.67
N GLU A 26 24.57 8.94 9.61
CA GLU A 26 23.86 7.77 10.10
C GLU A 26 23.30 6.95 8.92
N GLY A 27 22.60 7.54 7.95
CA GLY A 27 22.01 6.77 6.85
C GLY A 27 20.86 7.46 6.11
N THR A 28 20.25 6.70 5.20
CA THR A 28 19.11 7.13 4.37
C THR A 28 18.00 6.09 4.39
N PHE A 29 16.78 6.54 4.16
CA PHE A 29 15.63 5.67 3.94
C PHE A 29 14.74 6.22 2.82
N ASN A 30 14.39 5.40 1.84
CA ASN A 30 13.61 5.79 0.67
C ASN A 30 12.31 5.01 0.61
N TRP A 31 11.22 5.70 0.29
CA TRP A 31 9.96 5.04 0.03
C TRP A 31 9.24 5.62 -1.16
N ALA A 32 8.36 4.82 -1.76
CA ALA A 32 7.40 5.27 -2.75
C ALA A 32 5.97 4.94 -2.29
N PHE A 33 5.01 5.74 -2.74
CA PHE A 33 3.59 5.50 -2.58
C PHE A 33 2.93 5.61 -3.95
N ASP A 34 2.35 4.50 -4.40
CA ASP A 34 1.91 4.23 -5.77
C ASP A 34 3.01 4.48 -6.82
N CYS A 35 2.75 4.07 -8.06
CA CYS A 35 3.62 4.39 -9.19
C CYS A 35 2.88 4.22 -10.51
N GLY A 36 1.75 4.87 -10.68
CA GLY A 36 0.91 4.68 -11.86
C GLY A 36 0.49 5.98 -12.54
N SER A 37 0.02 5.80 -13.78
CA SER A 37 -0.63 6.85 -14.55
C SER A 37 -1.62 6.28 -15.56
N ARG A 38 -2.73 6.99 -15.83
CA ARG A 38 -3.61 6.69 -16.98
C ARG A 38 -2.92 6.85 -18.35
N ARG A 39 -1.85 7.66 -18.45
CA ARG A 39 -1.11 7.91 -19.70
C ARG A 39 0.27 7.24 -19.65
N THR A 40 0.28 5.92 -19.86
CA THR A 40 1.43 5.05 -19.63
C THR A 40 2.67 5.38 -20.48
N ALA A 41 2.52 5.77 -21.75
CA ALA A 41 3.69 5.98 -22.63
C ALA A 41 4.66 7.08 -22.15
N ARG A 42 4.15 8.28 -21.82
CA ARG A 42 5.00 9.38 -21.30
C ARG A 42 5.45 9.11 -19.87
N PHE A 43 4.62 8.39 -19.12
CA PHE A 43 4.95 8.00 -17.76
C PHE A 43 6.10 6.98 -17.72
N ASP A 44 6.17 6.07 -18.68
CA ASP A 44 7.26 5.10 -18.84
C ASP A 44 8.61 5.77 -19.11
N GLU A 45 8.62 6.78 -20.00
CA GLU A 45 9.80 7.61 -20.25
C GLU A 45 10.21 8.35 -18.98
N TYR A 46 9.24 8.93 -18.27
CA TYR A 46 9.46 9.60 -17.00
C TYR A 46 10.07 8.69 -15.94
N LEU A 47 9.48 7.50 -15.72
CA LEU A 47 9.97 6.51 -14.77
C LEU A 47 11.36 6.01 -15.15
N THR A 48 11.62 5.79 -16.43
CA THR A 48 12.95 5.40 -16.91
C THR A 48 13.98 6.49 -16.61
N ALA A 49 13.65 7.75 -16.87
CA ALA A 49 14.53 8.87 -16.55
C ALA A 49 14.68 9.09 -15.04
N TRP A 50 13.62 8.88 -14.26
CA TRP A 50 13.63 8.96 -12.80
C TRP A 50 14.54 7.87 -12.21
N ALA A 51 14.35 6.59 -12.57
CA ALA A 51 15.14 5.48 -12.07
C ALA A 51 16.64 5.60 -12.45
N ARG A 52 16.95 6.15 -13.63
CA ARG A 52 18.34 6.45 -14.02
C ARG A 52 18.98 7.56 -13.19
N ARG A 53 18.22 8.62 -12.87
CA ARG A 53 18.72 9.77 -12.09
C ARG A 53 18.74 9.50 -10.59
N SER A 54 17.92 8.57 -10.14
CA SER A 54 17.76 8.19 -8.74
C SER A 54 17.82 6.66 -8.64
N PRO A 55 19.01 6.06 -8.82
CA PRO A 55 19.20 4.61 -8.69
C PRO A 55 19.09 4.12 -7.24
N MET A 56 18.40 4.87 -6.38
CA MET A 56 18.28 4.57 -4.96
C MET A 56 17.30 3.42 -4.80
N ALA A 57 17.73 2.38 -4.10
CA ALA A 57 16.84 1.31 -3.65
C ALA A 57 15.68 1.90 -2.84
N LEU A 58 14.49 1.35 -3.04
CA LEU A 58 13.32 1.64 -2.22
C LEU A 58 13.32 0.68 -1.05
N ASP A 59 13.45 1.22 0.16
CA ASP A 59 13.28 0.43 1.37
C ASP A 59 11.83 -0.02 1.49
N TRP A 60 10.88 0.85 1.12
CA TRP A 60 9.44 0.57 1.13
C TRP A 60 8.72 1.05 -0.12
N LEU A 61 7.81 0.22 -0.61
CA LEU A 61 6.79 0.58 -1.59
C LEU A 61 5.42 0.36 -0.97
N PHE A 62 4.63 1.42 -0.88
CA PHE A 62 3.23 1.34 -0.47
C PHE A 62 2.37 1.41 -1.72
N VAL A 63 1.46 0.46 -1.88
CA VAL A 63 0.45 0.47 -2.94
C VAL A 63 -0.89 0.73 -2.28
N SER A 64 -1.55 1.81 -2.68
CA SER A 64 -2.82 2.22 -2.09
C SER A 64 -3.93 1.22 -2.40
N HIS A 65 -4.03 0.86 -3.68
CA HIS A 65 -4.93 -0.13 -4.23
C HIS A 65 -4.41 -0.55 -5.61
N PHE A 66 -5.08 -1.51 -6.24
CA PHE A 66 -4.57 -2.13 -7.47
C PHE A 66 -5.22 -1.60 -8.75
N ASP A 67 -5.89 -0.45 -8.74
CA ASP A 67 -6.40 0.12 -10.00
C ASP A 67 -5.23 0.45 -10.94
N THR A 68 -5.43 0.25 -12.25
CA THR A 68 -4.32 0.27 -13.23
C THR A 68 -3.57 1.60 -13.21
N ASP A 69 -4.26 2.71 -13.00
CA ASP A 69 -3.62 4.01 -12.93
C ASP A 69 -2.82 4.25 -11.64
N HIS A 70 -2.86 3.38 -10.64
CA HIS A 70 -1.98 3.42 -9.47
C HIS A 70 -0.79 2.46 -9.56
N VAL A 71 -0.93 1.37 -10.32
CA VAL A 71 0.05 0.27 -10.36
C VAL A 71 0.76 0.07 -11.71
N SER A 72 0.34 0.77 -12.76
CA SER A 72 0.86 0.60 -14.14
C SER A 72 2.38 0.74 -14.29
N GLY A 73 3.07 1.43 -13.38
CA GLY A 73 4.53 1.58 -13.41
C GLY A 73 5.32 0.56 -12.59
N LEU A 74 4.66 -0.40 -11.92
CA LEU A 74 5.32 -1.38 -11.04
C LEU A 74 6.38 -2.20 -11.78
N ASP A 75 6.04 -2.74 -12.95
CA ASP A 75 7.00 -3.49 -13.78
C ASP A 75 8.22 -2.65 -14.14
N ARG A 76 8.01 -1.36 -14.43
CA ARG A 76 9.08 -0.45 -14.84
C ARG A 76 9.98 -0.08 -13.66
N ILE A 77 9.42 0.21 -12.49
CA ILE A 77 10.21 0.63 -11.33
C ILE A 77 10.99 -0.55 -10.76
N MET A 78 10.35 -1.72 -10.60
CA MET A 78 10.98 -2.90 -9.99
C MET A 78 12.01 -3.56 -10.91
N SER A 79 11.91 -3.39 -12.23
CA SER A 79 12.97 -3.85 -13.15
C SER A 79 14.22 -2.96 -13.15
N ARG A 80 14.23 -1.84 -12.42
CA ARG A 80 15.32 -0.84 -12.44
C ARG A 80 15.82 -0.45 -11.06
N THR A 81 15.00 -0.68 -10.05
CA THR A 81 15.24 -0.30 -8.67
C THR A 81 14.93 -1.48 -7.78
N VAL A 82 15.83 -1.77 -6.83
CA VAL A 82 15.57 -2.77 -5.79
C VAL A 82 14.48 -2.25 -4.87
N VAL A 83 13.48 -3.08 -4.59
CA VAL A 83 12.39 -2.78 -3.66
C VAL A 83 12.43 -3.82 -2.54
N ASN A 84 12.78 -3.45 -1.33
CA ASN A 84 12.98 -4.42 -0.24
C ASN A 84 11.64 -4.88 0.34
N ASN A 85 10.80 -3.91 0.73
CA ASN A 85 9.51 -4.17 1.38
C ASN A 85 8.39 -3.58 0.55
N VAL A 86 7.32 -4.35 0.38
CA VAL A 86 6.08 -3.88 -0.23
C VAL A 86 4.96 -4.00 0.78
N MET A 87 4.17 -2.95 0.95
CA MET A 87 2.91 -3.01 1.69
C MET A 87 1.75 -2.73 0.77
N VAL A 88 0.75 -3.61 0.84
CA VAL A 88 -0.45 -3.56 0.04
C VAL A 88 -1.69 -3.73 0.92
N PRO A 89 -2.86 -3.23 0.52
CA PRO A 89 -4.10 -3.61 1.18
C PRO A 89 -4.29 -5.13 1.07
N TYR A 90 -4.72 -5.76 2.17
CA TYR A 90 -5.28 -7.11 2.07
C TYR A 90 -6.59 -6.99 1.32
N LEU A 91 -6.69 -7.68 0.18
CA LEU A 91 -7.96 -7.87 -0.51
C LEU A 91 -8.49 -9.25 -0.12
N ASN A 92 -9.69 -9.30 0.45
CA ASN A 92 -10.46 -10.54 0.54
C ASN A 92 -11.09 -10.88 -0.82
N GLU A 93 -11.66 -12.08 -0.94
CA GLU A 93 -12.26 -12.55 -2.20
C GLU A 93 -13.27 -11.54 -2.80
N ARG A 94 -13.99 -10.82 -1.94
CA ARG A 94 -15.02 -9.83 -2.29
C ARG A 94 -14.39 -8.57 -2.85
N GLU A 95 -13.35 -8.07 -2.19
CA GLU A 95 -12.60 -6.87 -2.57
C GLU A 95 -11.81 -7.08 -3.86
N PHE A 96 -11.28 -8.28 -4.07
CA PHE A 96 -10.62 -8.63 -5.32
C PHE A 96 -11.59 -8.78 -6.48
N ALA A 97 -12.71 -9.48 -6.26
CA ALA A 97 -13.79 -9.51 -7.24
C ALA A 97 -14.13 -8.08 -7.64
N TYR A 98 -14.36 -7.23 -6.65
CA TYR A 98 -14.70 -5.85 -6.82
C TYR A 98 -13.65 -5.03 -7.62
N LEU A 99 -12.35 -5.21 -7.35
CA LEU A 99 -11.26 -4.65 -8.15
C LEU A 99 -11.30 -5.11 -9.62
N LEU A 100 -11.38 -6.43 -9.85
CA LEU A 100 -11.42 -6.98 -11.21
C LEU A 100 -12.60 -6.41 -11.98
N LEU A 101 -13.75 -6.35 -11.32
CA LEU A 101 -14.97 -5.77 -11.85
C LEU A 101 -14.78 -4.30 -12.27
N HIS A 102 -14.13 -3.49 -11.43
CA HIS A 102 -13.82 -2.08 -11.71
C HIS A 102 -12.95 -1.93 -12.97
N GLU A 103 -11.86 -2.70 -13.05
CA GLU A 103 -10.88 -2.60 -14.13
C GLU A 103 -11.42 -3.13 -15.47
N ILE A 104 -12.19 -4.22 -15.42
CA ILE A 104 -12.96 -4.69 -16.57
C ILE A 104 -13.92 -3.61 -17.07
N ALA A 105 -14.53 -2.83 -16.17
CA ALA A 105 -15.46 -1.78 -16.56
C ALA A 105 -14.77 -0.64 -17.33
N ARG A 106 -13.46 -0.51 -17.22
CA ARG A 106 -12.65 0.52 -17.91
C ARG A 106 -11.90 -0.03 -19.13
N ASP A 107 -12.07 -1.31 -19.45
CA ASP A 107 -11.31 -2.03 -20.48
C ASP A 107 -9.79 -1.98 -20.26
N ASN A 108 -9.38 -1.94 -18.98
CA ASN A 108 -7.99 -1.80 -18.54
C ASN A 108 -7.40 -3.11 -18.04
N LEU A 109 -8.13 -4.23 -18.11
CA LEU A 109 -7.65 -5.50 -17.59
C LEU A 109 -6.52 -6.06 -18.47
N ASP A 110 -5.29 -5.84 -18.05
CA ASP A 110 -4.12 -6.53 -18.60
C ASP A 110 -3.70 -7.73 -17.74
N ARG A 111 -2.75 -8.51 -18.27
CA ARG A 111 -2.25 -9.72 -17.60
C ARG A 111 -1.46 -9.41 -16.33
N ALA A 112 -0.71 -8.31 -16.31
CA ALA A 112 0.14 -7.96 -15.18
C ALA A 112 -0.69 -7.54 -13.97
N LEU A 113 -1.72 -6.72 -14.19
CA LEU A 113 -2.71 -6.36 -13.19
C LEU A 113 -3.44 -7.59 -12.64
N PHE A 114 -3.82 -8.51 -13.53
CA PHE A 114 -4.45 -9.75 -13.12
C PHE A 114 -3.56 -10.60 -12.23
N ASP A 115 -2.31 -10.80 -12.64
CA ASP A 115 -1.33 -11.58 -11.87
C ASP A 115 -1.02 -10.89 -10.53
N LEU A 116 -0.86 -9.56 -10.52
CA LEU A 116 -0.70 -8.73 -9.32
C LEU A 116 -1.87 -8.90 -8.37
N ALA A 117 -3.09 -8.77 -8.88
CA ALA A 117 -4.26 -8.81 -8.04
C ALA A 117 -4.48 -10.24 -7.49
N ALA A 118 -4.22 -11.30 -8.28
CA ALA A 118 -4.50 -12.68 -7.90
C ALA A 118 -3.47 -13.24 -6.90
N ASP A 119 -2.19 -12.91 -7.10
CA ASP A 119 -1.09 -13.30 -6.23
C ASP A 119 -0.11 -12.12 -6.06
N PRO A 120 -0.45 -11.12 -5.23
CA PRO A 120 0.42 -9.97 -5.00
C PRO A 120 1.80 -10.40 -4.49
N ALA A 121 1.85 -11.39 -3.59
CA ALA A 121 3.11 -11.89 -3.04
C ALA A 121 4.01 -12.46 -4.14
N GLY A 122 3.51 -13.38 -4.97
CA GLY A 122 4.26 -13.92 -6.11
C GLY A 122 4.61 -12.86 -7.15
N PHE A 123 3.72 -11.90 -7.42
CA PHE A 123 3.98 -10.81 -8.34
C PHE A 123 5.17 -9.95 -7.91
N PHE A 124 5.20 -9.50 -6.65
CA PHE A 124 6.30 -8.68 -6.12
C PHE A 124 7.57 -9.50 -5.90
N GLY A 125 7.45 -10.73 -5.38
CA GLY A 125 8.56 -11.64 -5.14
C GLY A 125 9.31 -12.00 -6.42
N SER A 126 8.60 -12.32 -7.50
CA SER A 126 9.20 -12.57 -8.82
C SER A 126 9.91 -11.35 -9.42
N ARG A 127 9.65 -10.16 -8.90
CA ARG A 127 10.29 -8.89 -9.27
C ARG A 127 11.35 -8.42 -8.28
N GLY A 128 11.75 -9.29 -7.35
CA GLY A 128 12.86 -9.05 -6.44
C GLY A 128 12.50 -8.35 -5.13
N ALA A 129 11.21 -8.34 -4.74
CA ALA A 129 10.85 -7.93 -3.39
C ALA A 129 11.24 -9.01 -2.36
N ASP A 130 11.89 -8.59 -1.28
CA ASP A 130 12.26 -9.50 -0.19
C ASP A 130 11.05 -9.85 0.68
N ARG A 131 10.17 -8.87 0.89
CA ARG A 131 9.01 -8.99 1.78
C ARG A 131 7.77 -8.26 1.25
N VAL A 132 6.62 -8.92 1.40
CA VAL A 132 5.28 -8.36 1.15
C VAL A 132 4.45 -8.43 2.43
N ILE A 133 3.90 -7.29 2.85
CA ILE A 133 3.05 -7.15 4.03
C ILE A 133 1.65 -6.71 3.60
N PHE A 134 0.65 -7.50 3.98
CA PHE A 134 -0.75 -7.20 3.74
C PHE A 134 -1.34 -6.46 4.94
N LEU A 135 -1.96 -5.30 4.71
CA LEU A 135 -2.70 -4.57 5.74
C LEU A 135 -4.18 -4.92 5.65
N ARG A 136 -4.68 -5.73 6.60
CA ARG A 136 -6.08 -6.16 6.65
C ARG A 136 -6.89 -5.24 7.54
N SER A 137 -7.97 -4.68 7.01
CA SER A 137 -8.90 -3.87 7.82
C SER A 137 -9.48 -4.73 8.94
N GLY A 138 -9.69 -4.13 10.12
CA GLY A 138 -10.39 -4.80 11.21
C GLY A 138 -11.87 -4.98 10.89
N ASP A 139 -12.47 -6.05 11.40
CA ASP A 139 -13.93 -6.16 11.46
C ASP A 139 -14.46 -5.07 12.40
N ALA A 140 -15.59 -4.45 12.05
CA ALA A 140 -16.18 -3.32 12.79
C ALA A 140 -16.48 -3.61 14.29
N ASP A 141 -16.44 -4.88 14.71
CA ASP A 141 -16.70 -5.33 16.08
C ASP A 141 -15.43 -5.68 16.89
N GLY A 142 -14.23 -5.53 16.31
CA GLY A 142 -12.97 -5.83 16.96
C GLY A 142 -12.32 -4.61 17.59
N GLY A 143 -12.56 -4.36 18.88
CA GLY A 143 -11.78 -3.40 19.69
C GLY A 143 -10.31 -3.83 19.77
N GLY A 144 -9.52 -3.46 18.77
CA GLY A 144 -8.09 -3.73 18.71
C GLY A 144 -7.32 -2.75 19.60
N GLY A 145 -7.08 -3.14 20.85
CA GLY A 145 -6.07 -2.48 21.67
C GLY A 145 -4.71 -2.53 20.96
N ILE A 146 -4.02 -1.40 20.93
CA ILE A 146 -2.63 -1.32 20.47
C ILE A 146 -1.80 -2.23 21.40
N SER A 147 -1.39 -3.40 20.92
CA SER A 147 -0.44 -4.24 21.63
C SER A 147 0.91 -3.53 21.72
N GLU A 148 1.57 -3.63 22.88
CA GLU A 148 2.90 -3.06 23.09
C GLU A 148 3.91 -3.63 22.09
N GLY A 149 4.81 -2.75 21.65
CA GLY A 149 5.63 -2.89 20.44
C GLY A 149 6.44 -4.19 20.34
N GLY A 150 6.56 -4.68 19.11
CA GLY A 150 7.40 -5.82 18.76
C GLY A 150 8.89 -5.53 18.88
N GLU A 151 9.69 -6.59 18.85
CA GLU A 151 11.13 -6.48 18.62
C GLU A 151 11.41 -5.71 17.31
N PRO A 152 12.52 -4.96 17.23
CA PRO A 152 12.88 -4.28 16.00
C PRO A 152 12.94 -5.27 14.84
N ASP A 153 12.13 -5.00 13.83
CA ASP A 153 12.08 -5.77 12.58
C ASP A 153 13.45 -5.76 11.85
N ARG A 154 14.24 -4.72 12.10
CA ARG A 154 15.68 -4.69 11.83
C ARG A 154 16.44 -4.40 13.12
N PRO A 155 17.38 -5.26 13.56
CA PRO A 155 18.21 -4.97 14.71
C PRO A 155 19.03 -3.70 14.47
N LYS A 156 19.36 -3.01 15.55
CA LYS A 156 20.15 -1.78 15.52
C LYS A 156 21.44 -2.03 14.75
N ASP A 157 21.59 -1.40 13.58
CA ASP A 157 22.83 -1.49 12.83
C ASP A 157 23.95 -0.72 13.55
N GLU A 158 25.19 -0.88 13.10
CA GLU A 158 26.36 -0.23 13.71
C GLU A 158 26.24 1.30 13.79
N ARG A 159 25.34 1.90 13.00
CA ARG A 159 25.08 3.34 12.93
C ARG A 159 23.92 3.77 13.83
N GLY A 160 23.18 2.83 14.39
CA GLY A 160 22.08 3.08 15.31
C GLY A 160 20.69 3.08 14.68
N TRP A 161 20.56 2.57 13.45
CA TRP A 161 19.30 2.48 12.72
C TRP A 161 18.54 1.22 13.07
N TYR A 162 17.26 1.38 13.36
CA TYR A 162 16.34 0.26 13.47
C TYR A 162 14.94 0.67 13.00
N ILE A 163 14.18 -0.34 12.60
CA ILE A 163 12.79 -0.21 12.16
C ILE A 163 11.95 -1.04 13.10
N VAL A 164 10.88 -0.45 13.62
CA VAL A 164 9.86 -1.16 14.41
C VAL A 164 8.54 -1.04 13.68
N ILE A 165 7.82 -2.15 13.56
CA ILE A 165 6.48 -2.19 12.99
C ILE A 165 5.53 -2.62 14.11
N THR A 166 4.49 -1.81 14.36
CA THR A 166 3.52 -2.06 15.41
C THR A 166 2.09 -2.00 14.85
N PRO A 167 1.26 -3.04 15.02
CA PRO A 167 1.60 -4.32 15.64
C PRO A 167 2.58 -5.11 14.74
N SER A 168 3.29 -6.07 15.35
CA SER A 168 4.22 -6.92 14.60
C SER A 168 3.49 -7.68 13.49
N PRO A 169 4.03 -7.71 12.26
CA PRO A 169 3.48 -8.54 11.20
C PRO A 169 3.52 -10.02 11.59
N SER A 170 2.44 -10.74 11.28
CA SER A 170 2.36 -12.18 11.48
C SER A 170 2.66 -12.90 10.16
N PRO A 171 3.53 -13.93 10.15
CA PRO A 171 3.83 -14.66 8.92
C PRO A 171 2.59 -15.39 8.38
N VAL A 172 2.39 -15.36 7.06
CA VAL A 172 1.38 -16.18 6.41
C VAL A 172 1.95 -17.57 6.23
N VAL A 173 1.39 -18.55 6.93
CA VAL A 173 1.75 -19.96 6.72
C VAL A 173 1.23 -20.38 5.35
N ALA A 174 2.08 -20.32 4.33
CA ALA A 174 1.75 -20.86 3.03
C ALA A 174 1.59 -22.39 3.16
N PRO A 175 0.54 -23.00 2.59
CA PRO A 175 0.53 -24.43 2.36
C PRO A 175 1.71 -24.76 1.46
N GLN A 176 2.50 -25.77 1.84
CA GLN A 176 3.71 -26.18 1.10
C GLN A 176 3.37 -26.53 -0.35
N MET A 177 3.49 -25.55 -1.24
CA MET A 177 3.54 -25.81 -2.67
C MET A 177 4.99 -26.06 -3.05
N VAL A 178 5.27 -27.31 -3.39
CA VAL A 178 6.53 -27.70 -4.03
C VAL A 178 6.54 -27.09 -5.43
N VAL A 179 7.18 -25.92 -5.57
CA VAL A 179 7.55 -25.38 -6.88
C VAL A 179 9.05 -25.55 -7.05
N GLY A 180 9.43 -26.18 -8.17
CA GLY A 180 10.81 -26.54 -8.47
C GLY A 180 11.77 -25.35 -8.47
N ALA A 181 12.92 -25.58 -7.85
CA ALA A 181 14.22 -24.91 -7.94
C ALA A 181 14.30 -23.42 -8.35
N SER A 182 14.90 -22.65 -7.43
CA SER A 182 15.75 -21.46 -7.66
C SER A 182 15.19 -20.06 -7.36
N ILE A 183 14.05 -19.91 -6.68
CA ILE A 183 13.66 -18.62 -6.09
C ILE A 183 13.29 -18.86 -4.62
N SER A 184 14.01 -18.23 -3.70
CA SER A 184 13.62 -18.23 -2.28
C SER A 184 12.22 -17.63 -2.18
N PRO A 185 11.26 -18.28 -1.50
CA PRO A 185 9.91 -17.76 -1.39
C PRO A 185 9.95 -16.39 -0.68
N VAL A 186 9.24 -15.41 -1.24
CA VAL A 186 9.12 -14.06 -0.67
C VAL A 186 8.52 -14.13 0.73
N ARG A 187 9.09 -13.38 1.69
CA ARG A 187 8.54 -13.34 3.05
C ARG A 187 7.18 -12.64 3.00
N THR A 188 6.14 -13.36 3.38
CA THR A 188 4.75 -12.87 3.29
C THR A 188 4.15 -12.76 4.68
N GLU A 189 3.62 -11.59 5.02
CA GLU A 189 3.12 -11.27 6.36
C GLU A 189 1.80 -10.50 6.31
N ILE A 190 1.02 -10.56 7.39
CA ILE A 190 -0.24 -9.83 7.56
C ILE A 190 -0.18 -8.98 8.82
N ILE A 191 -0.70 -7.77 8.73
CA ILE A 191 -1.04 -6.92 9.86
C ILE A 191 -2.57 -6.77 9.93
N GLU A 192 -3.12 -7.00 11.11
CA GLU A 192 -4.54 -6.88 11.41
C GLU A 192 -4.92 -5.48 11.90
N GLY A 193 -6.20 -5.14 11.81
CA GLY A 193 -6.79 -3.93 12.41
C GLY A 193 -6.75 -2.69 11.53
N GLY A 194 -6.30 -2.80 10.28
CA GLY A 194 -6.35 -1.72 9.28
C GLY A 194 -5.40 -0.57 9.53
N VAL A 195 -4.54 -0.64 10.54
CA VAL A 195 -3.58 0.41 10.86
C VAL A 195 -2.29 -0.21 11.37
N CYS A 196 -1.17 0.39 11.00
CA CYS A 196 0.11 0.09 11.65
C CYS A 196 0.96 1.34 11.79
N GLU A 197 1.96 1.27 12.65
CA GLU A 197 2.99 2.28 12.81
C GLU A 197 4.35 1.66 12.47
N ILE A 198 4.99 2.19 11.43
CA ILE A 198 6.36 1.86 11.05
C ILE A 198 7.21 3.02 11.53
N VAL A 199 8.00 2.79 12.57
CA VAL A 199 8.89 3.81 13.11
C VAL A 199 10.33 3.49 12.74
N LEU A 200 10.95 4.43 12.06
CA LEU A 200 12.35 4.44 11.72
C LEU A 200 13.06 5.35 12.70
N HIS A 201 13.88 4.75 13.57
CA HIS A 201 14.66 5.50 14.53
C HIS A 201 16.14 5.47 14.17
N ALA A 202 16.72 6.67 14.12
CA ALA A 202 18.13 6.94 14.04
C ALA A 202 18.50 7.75 15.29
N ARG A 203 18.86 7.03 16.36
CA ARG A 203 19.13 7.58 17.70
C ARG A 203 17.97 8.41 18.26
N THR A 204 18.03 9.73 18.14
CA THR A 204 17.08 10.70 18.74
C THR A 204 16.12 11.32 17.73
N VAL A 205 16.27 10.99 16.44
CA VAL A 205 15.41 11.49 15.36
C VAL A 205 14.98 10.33 14.47
N GLY A 206 13.95 10.55 13.66
CA GLY A 206 13.45 9.49 12.83
C GLY A 206 12.31 9.89 11.92
N LEU A 207 11.70 8.88 11.33
CA LEU A 207 10.48 9.00 10.54
C LEU A 207 9.47 7.99 11.04
N ARG A 208 8.23 8.43 11.18
CA ARG A 208 7.09 7.59 11.43
C ARG A 208 6.23 7.56 10.19
N LEU A 209 5.94 6.35 9.73
CA LEU A 209 5.01 6.06 8.67
C LEU A 209 3.80 5.34 9.28
N LYS A 210 2.60 5.83 9.02
CA LYS A 210 1.35 5.28 9.53
C LYS A 210 0.44 4.90 8.38
N PRO A 211 0.60 3.69 7.81
CA PRO A 211 -0.36 3.11 6.90
C PRO A 211 -1.70 2.91 7.59
N TYR A 212 -2.77 3.31 6.91
CA TYR A 212 -4.14 3.17 7.38
C TYR A 212 -5.04 2.73 6.23
N ARG A 213 -5.99 1.85 6.52
CA ARG A 213 -7.01 1.38 5.60
C ARG A 213 -8.34 1.32 6.34
N ALA A 214 -9.34 2.03 5.81
CA ALA A 214 -10.68 2.00 6.37
C ALA A 214 -11.31 0.59 6.25
N PRO A 215 -12.17 0.18 7.19
CA PRO A 215 -12.97 -1.03 7.06
C PRO A 215 -14.05 -0.87 5.99
N ILE A 216 -14.28 -1.93 5.20
CA ILE A 216 -15.36 -1.93 4.22
C ILE A 216 -16.65 -2.43 4.86
N GLN A 217 -17.74 -1.69 4.67
CA GLN A 217 -19.08 -2.01 5.19
C GLN A 217 -19.58 -3.39 4.65
N PRO A 218 -19.91 -4.37 5.51
CA PRO A 218 -20.22 -5.75 5.10
C PRO A 218 -21.43 -5.93 4.17
N TYR A 219 -22.44 -5.05 4.27
CA TYR A 219 -23.73 -5.24 3.60
C TYR A 219 -23.69 -4.99 2.07
N ALA A 220 -22.75 -4.18 1.58
CA ALA A 220 -22.58 -3.95 0.15
C ALA A 220 -22.01 -5.19 -0.59
N LEU A 221 -21.41 -6.12 0.16
CA LEU A 221 -20.59 -7.19 -0.38
C LEU A 221 -21.25 -8.59 -0.39
N SER A 222 -22.39 -8.79 0.27
CA SER A 222 -23.04 -10.11 0.30
C SER A 222 -23.82 -10.43 -0.98
N GLY A 223 -24.53 -9.44 -1.53
CA GLY A 223 -25.24 -9.57 -2.80
C GLY A 223 -24.30 -9.79 -3.99
N ILE A 224 -23.18 -9.07 -4.02
CA ILE A 224 -22.20 -9.18 -5.11
C ILE A 224 -21.55 -10.56 -5.17
N ILE A 225 -21.21 -11.18 -4.03
CA ILE A 225 -20.62 -12.54 -4.01
C ILE A 225 -21.60 -13.53 -4.59
N LYS A 226 -22.86 -13.49 -4.16
CA LYS A 226 -23.86 -14.46 -4.62
C LYS A 226 -24.00 -14.44 -6.13
N ASP A 227 -24.03 -13.23 -6.71
CA ASP A 227 -24.12 -13.07 -8.16
C ASP A 227 -22.82 -13.48 -8.87
N ILE A 228 -21.66 -13.28 -8.24
CA ILE A 228 -20.38 -13.76 -8.75
C ILE A 228 -20.29 -15.28 -8.72
N GLU A 229 -20.65 -15.92 -7.61
CA GLU A 229 -20.66 -17.39 -7.47
C GLU A 229 -21.61 -18.03 -8.48
N GLN A 230 -22.76 -17.40 -8.76
CA GLN A 230 -23.65 -17.81 -9.84
C GLN A 230 -22.99 -17.70 -11.22
N LEU A 231 -22.19 -16.66 -11.45
CA LEU A 231 -21.51 -16.42 -12.73
C LEU A 231 -20.31 -17.36 -12.94
N VAL A 232 -19.49 -17.58 -11.91
CA VAL A 232 -18.20 -18.31 -12.01
C VAL A 232 -18.31 -19.79 -11.64
N GLY A 233 -19.44 -20.19 -11.06
CA GLY A 233 -19.71 -21.51 -10.49
C GLY A 233 -19.32 -21.58 -9.01
N THR A 234 -20.05 -22.38 -8.21
CA THR A 234 -19.75 -22.57 -6.78
C THR A 234 -18.35 -23.12 -6.60
N THR A 235 -17.48 -22.31 -6.00
CA THR A 235 -16.11 -22.70 -5.69
C THR A 235 -16.09 -23.63 -4.47
N LEU A 236 -15.45 -24.79 -4.61
CA LEU A 236 -15.25 -25.74 -3.51
C LEU A 236 -14.46 -25.04 -2.39
N ALA A 237 -15.13 -24.82 -1.26
CA ALA A 237 -14.50 -24.36 -0.04
C ALA A 237 -13.42 -25.37 0.39
N GLY A 238 -12.17 -24.91 0.59
CA GLY A 238 -11.16 -25.69 1.31
C GLY A 238 -9.81 -25.95 0.66
N SER A 239 -9.43 -25.30 -0.45
CA SER A 239 -8.01 -25.32 -0.88
C SER A 239 -7.30 -24.11 -0.26
N PRO A 240 -6.38 -24.30 0.71
CA PRO A 240 -5.49 -23.24 1.09
C PRO A 240 -4.55 -23.07 -0.12
N GLN A 241 -4.73 -21.99 -0.86
CA GLN A 241 -3.75 -21.50 -1.83
C GLN A 241 -3.16 -20.24 -1.20
N PRO A 242 -1.84 -20.03 -1.24
CA PRO A 242 -1.27 -18.76 -0.78
C PRO A 242 -1.88 -17.62 -1.62
N GLY A 243 -2.45 -16.61 -0.95
CA GLY A 243 -3.15 -15.50 -1.59
C GLY A 243 -4.67 -15.49 -1.34
N LEU A 244 -5.43 -15.12 -2.37
CA LEU A 244 -6.75 -14.52 -2.25
C LEU A 244 -7.95 -15.48 -2.14
N GLY A 245 -7.73 -16.80 -2.14
CA GLY A 245 -8.78 -17.82 -1.98
C GLY A 245 -9.37 -18.36 -3.28
N ALA A 246 -10.28 -19.33 -3.16
CA ALA A 246 -10.82 -20.10 -4.29
C ALA A 246 -11.71 -19.25 -5.20
N LEU A 247 -12.54 -18.38 -4.61
CA LEU A 247 -13.46 -17.52 -5.37
C LEU A 247 -12.68 -16.57 -6.27
N ALA A 248 -11.63 -15.95 -5.74
CA ALA A 248 -10.76 -15.06 -6.50
C ALA A 248 -10.19 -15.76 -7.74
N TYR A 249 -9.67 -16.97 -7.59
CA TYR A 249 -9.19 -17.78 -8.73
C TYR A 249 -10.29 -18.06 -9.76
N ALA A 250 -11.52 -18.34 -9.32
CA ALA A 250 -12.65 -18.58 -10.22
C ALA A 250 -13.06 -17.32 -11.00
N VAL A 251 -13.14 -16.16 -10.34
CA VAL A 251 -13.36 -14.85 -10.98
C VAL A 251 -12.26 -14.59 -12.00
N ALA A 252 -11.00 -14.79 -11.59
CA ALA A 252 -9.83 -14.64 -12.43
C ALA A 252 -9.94 -15.49 -13.71
N ARG A 253 -10.20 -16.79 -13.56
CA ARG A 253 -10.38 -17.70 -14.71
C ARG A 253 -11.51 -17.23 -15.63
N HIS A 254 -12.63 -16.76 -15.07
CA HIS A 254 -13.79 -16.30 -15.82
C HIS A 254 -13.50 -15.00 -16.61
N ALA A 255 -12.74 -14.07 -16.03
CA ALA A 255 -12.35 -12.80 -16.65
C ALA A 255 -11.40 -12.93 -17.87
N ARG A 256 -10.86 -14.13 -18.14
CA ARG A 256 -10.01 -14.38 -19.32
C ARG A 256 -10.74 -14.23 -20.65
N THR A 257 -12.08 -14.29 -20.65
CA THR A 257 -12.90 -14.16 -21.86
C THR A 257 -13.64 -12.81 -21.92
N PRO A 258 -13.88 -12.24 -23.12
CA PRO A 258 -14.68 -11.02 -23.26
C PRO A 258 -16.11 -11.15 -22.67
N ALA A 259 -16.74 -12.32 -22.83
CA ALA A 259 -18.07 -12.59 -22.28
C ALA A 259 -18.05 -12.65 -20.74
N GLY A 260 -17.05 -13.32 -20.16
CA GLY A 260 -16.88 -13.36 -18.71
C GLY A 260 -16.60 -11.97 -18.13
N ARG A 261 -15.80 -11.15 -18.82
CA ARG A 261 -15.63 -9.72 -18.49
C ARG A 261 -16.95 -8.95 -18.53
N ALA A 262 -17.77 -9.14 -19.57
CA ALA A 262 -19.06 -8.45 -19.67
C ALA A 262 -20.02 -8.82 -18.53
N GLY A 263 -20.11 -10.10 -18.15
CA GLY A 263 -20.95 -10.57 -17.04
C GLY A 263 -20.52 -9.99 -15.70
N LEU A 264 -19.21 -10.03 -15.45
CA LEU A 264 -18.57 -9.40 -14.30
C LEU A 264 -18.89 -7.89 -14.24
N ARG A 265 -18.71 -7.15 -15.33
CA ARG A 265 -19.03 -5.71 -15.42
C ARG A 265 -20.50 -5.40 -15.11
N SER A 266 -21.42 -6.29 -15.46
CA SER A 266 -22.85 -6.11 -15.16
C SER A 266 -23.12 -6.14 -13.66
N ILE A 267 -22.54 -7.13 -12.98
CA ILE A 267 -22.64 -7.27 -11.51
C ILE A 267 -22.05 -6.02 -10.83
N TYR A 268 -20.91 -5.51 -11.31
CA TYR A 268 -20.29 -4.30 -10.77
C TYR A 268 -21.23 -3.09 -10.72
N LYS A 269 -21.84 -2.78 -11.86
CA LYS A 269 -22.70 -1.61 -12.05
C LYS A 269 -23.93 -1.65 -11.14
N GLN A 270 -24.39 -2.85 -10.79
CA GLN A 270 -25.56 -3.06 -9.97
C GLN A 270 -25.33 -2.71 -8.49
N TYR A 271 -24.10 -2.87 -7.98
CA TYR A 271 -23.88 -2.89 -6.52
C TYR A 271 -23.11 -1.71 -5.92
N VAL A 272 -22.08 -1.13 -6.55
CA VAL A 272 -20.99 -0.57 -5.69
C VAL A 272 -20.53 0.88 -5.94
N GLY A 273 -20.68 1.46 -7.13
CA GLY A 273 -20.25 2.85 -7.35
C GLY A 273 -18.73 3.07 -7.46
N SER A 274 -17.92 2.89 -6.40
CA SER A 274 -16.50 3.35 -6.34
C SER A 274 -15.52 2.43 -5.59
N SER A 275 -14.29 2.29 -6.13
CA SER A 275 -13.27 1.33 -5.70
C SER A 275 -12.35 1.81 -4.61
N ASN A 276 -12.38 3.12 -4.42
CA ASN A 276 -11.36 3.82 -3.67
C ASN A 276 -11.63 3.78 -2.16
N ARG A 277 -12.79 3.26 -1.73
CA ARG A 277 -13.12 3.08 -0.30
C ARG A 277 -12.16 2.13 0.43
N ALA A 278 -11.52 1.24 -0.32
CA ALA A 278 -10.60 0.24 0.19
C ALA A 278 -9.13 0.71 0.18
N SER A 279 -8.87 1.92 -0.30
CA SER A 279 -7.51 2.42 -0.53
C SER A 279 -6.74 2.58 0.78
N LEU A 280 -5.51 2.08 0.78
CA LEU A 280 -4.54 2.36 1.81
C LEU A 280 -4.08 3.81 1.68
N SER A 281 -4.11 4.54 2.80
CA SER A 281 -3.51 5.86 2.99
C SER A 281 -2.22 5.75 3.81
N LEU A 282 -1.33 6.72 3.67
CA LEU A 282 -0.06 6.77 4.39
C LEU A 282 0.17 8.16 4.97
N LEU A 283 0.18 8.25 6.31
CA LEU A 283 0.66 9.44 7.00
C LEU A 283 2.16 9.32 7.29
N SER A 284 2.92 10.31 6.86
CA SER A 284 4.36 10.42 7.09
C SER A 284 4.66 11.62 7.97
N THR A 285 5.27 11.39 9.13
CA THR A 285 5.65 12.43 10.09
C THR A 285 7.08 12.22 10.56
N PRO A 286 7.95 13.23 10.58
CA PRO A 286 9.23 13.10 11.23
C PRO A 286 9.02 13.00 12.75
N VAL A 287 9.88 12.24 13.42
CA VAL A 287 9.84 12.04 14.87
C VAL A 287 11.14 12.49 15.50
N VAL A 288 11.02 12.97 16.74
CA VAL A 288 12.14 13.34 17.61
C VAL A 288 11.83 12.75 18.98
N SER A 289 12.84 12.26 19.69
CA SER A 289 12.70 11.80 21.07
C SER A 289 12.13 12.92 21.96
N ALA A 290 11.28 12.53 22.92
CA ALA A 290 10.46 13.44 23.71
C ALA A 290 11.25 14.42 24.60
N ASP A 291 12.51 14.12 24.87
CA ASP A 291 13.46 14.86 25.70
C ASP A 291 14.26 15.92 24.92
N MET A 292 14.09 16.02 23.61
CA MET A 292 14.87 16.90 22.75
C MET A 292 14.10 18.17 22.39
N ASN A 293 14.77 19.32 22.49
CA ASN A 293 14.28 20.56 21.89
C ASN A 293 14.52 20.52 20.38
N TYR A 294 13.46 20.75 19.59
CA TYR A 294 13.54 20.75 18.14
C TYR A 294 12.74 21.89 17.53
N HIS A 295 13.05 22.20 16.27
CA HIS A 295 12.26 23.09 15.45
C HIS A 295 12.18 22.51 14.04
N TRP A 296 10.98 22.49 13.46
CA TRP A 296 10.80 22.13 12.05
C TRP A 296 10.90 23.38 11.18
N ARG A 297 11.65 23.25 10.09
CA ARG A 297 11.65 24.23 9.00
C ARG A 297 11.14 23.55 7.75
N ILE A 298 10.00 24.02 7.25
CA ILE A 298 9.38 23.47 6.04
C ILE A 298 9.82 24.31 4.86
N HIS A 299 10.43 23.65 3.87
CA HIS A 299 10.82 24.26 2.62
C HIS A 299 9.89 23.79 1.50
N ARG A 300 9.23 24.73 0.83
CA ARG A 300 8.39 24.47 -0.34
C ARG A 300 9.01 25.19 -1.54
N PRO A 301 9.19 24.54 -2.70
CA PRO A 301 9.66 25.22 -3.90
C PRO A 301 8.77 26.43 -4.21
N ASN A 302 9.38 27.59 -4.43
CA ASN A 302 8.71 28.86 -4.79
C ASN A 302 7.82 29.50 -3.71
N TRP A 303 7.93 29.09 -2.44
CA TRP A 303 7.17 29.65 -1.32
C TRP A 303 8.08 29.97 -0.13
N TRP A 304 7.62 30.88 0.74
CA TRP A 304 8.32 31.23 1.98
C TRP A 304 8.45 30.01 2.88
N SER A 305 9.63 29.84 3.49
CA SER A 305 9.81 28.81 4.50
C SER A 305 9.01 29.15 5.75
N THR A 306 8.26 28.18 6.28
CA THR A 306 7.54 28.33 7.53
C THR A 306 8.24 27.57 8.66
N SER A 307 8.10 28.08 9.88
CA SER A 307 8.63 27.48 11.11
C SER A 307 7.51 27.30 12.13
N GLY A 308 7.58 26.24 12.94
CA GLY A 308 6.75 26.09 14.13
C GLY A 308 5.49 25.22 14.00
N SER A 309 5.22 24.61 12.84
CA SER A 309 4.18 23.58 12.69
C SER A 309 4.79 22.18 12.72
N GLU A 310 4.05 21.20 13.24
CA GLU A 310 4.39 19.79 13.02
C GLU A 310 4.38 19.51 11.51
N ALA A 311 5.48 18.96 11.00
CA ALA A 311 5.57 18.61 9.59
C ALA A 311 4.90 17.25 9.37
N ALA A 312 3.97 17.16 8.43
CA ALA A 312 3.32 15.91 8.07
C ALA A 312 3.02 15.89 6.56
N TRP A 313 2.94 14.69 6.00
CA TRP A 313 2.48 14.46 4.64
C TRP A 313 1.49 13.29 4.63
N LEU A 314 0.33 13.47 4.00
CA LEU A 314 -0.68 12.43 3.86
C LEU A 314 -0.82 12.05 2.38
N ASN A 315 -0.58 10.78 2.07
CA ASN A 315 -0.97 10.18 0.80
C ASN A 315 -2.29 9.43 0.99
N THR A 316 -3.27 9.68 0.15
CA THR A 316 -4.62 9.11 0.30
C THR A 316 -4.91 7.97 -0.68
N GLY A 317 -4.23 7.92 -1.83
CA GLY A 317 -4.45 6.87 -2.83
C GLY A 317 -5.90 6.79 -3.30
N ASP A 318 -6.50 7.95 -3.54
CA ASP A 318 -7.91 8.16 -3.88
C ASP A 318 -8.92 7.78 -2.80
N ALA A 319 -8.48 7.46 -1.57
CA ALA A 319 -9.38 7.20 -0.45
C ALA A 319 -10.46 8.30 -0.32
N GLU A 320 -11.72 7.87 -0.19
CA GLU A 320 -12.89 8.76 -0.07
C GLU A 320 -12.93 9.45 1.31
N LEU A 321 -12.02 10.39 1.54
CA LEU A 321 -11.95 11.23 2.74
C LEU A 321 -12.68 12.55 2.46
N LEU A 322 -14.00 12.48 2.32
CA LEU A 322 -14.85 13.57 1.83
C LEU A 322 -15.32 14.50 2.95
N GLU A 323 -15.44 14.00 4.17
CA GLU A 323 -15.91 14.72 5.34
C GLU A 323 -14.83 14.77 6.44
N PRO A 324 -14.82 15.81 7.30
CA PRO A 324 -13.91 15.86 8.44
C PRO A 324 -14.00 14.65 9.38
N ALA A 325 -15.17 13.99 9.44
CA ALA A 325 -15.38 12.76 10.18
C ALA A 325 -14.57 11.59 9.59
N ASP A 326 -14.27 11.57 8.30
CA ASP A 326 -13.47 10.50 7.68
C ASP A 326 -12.00 10.53 8.16
N PHE A 327 -11.57 11.67 8.72
CA PHE A 327 -10.27 11.80 9.40
C PHE A 327 -10.34 11.45 10.90
N SER A 328 -11.51 11.14 11.47
CA SER A 328 -11.61 10.77 12.89
C SER A 328 -10.83 9.50 13.19
N ASP A 329 -10.85 8.57 12.24
CA ASP A 329 -10.23 7.27 12.32
C ASP A 329 -8.82 7.27 11.69
N CYS A 330 -8.50 8.35 10.96
CA CYS A 330 -7.16 8.59 10.45
C CYS A 330 -6.20 8.90 11.62
N PRO A 331 -5.01 8.29 11.66
CA PRO A 331 -4.07 8.55 12.74
C PRO A 331 -3.70 10.03 12.81
N ARG A 332 -3.87 10.66 13.97
CA ARG A 332 -3.41 12.04 14.16
C ARG A 332 -1.89 12.08 14.38
N PRO A 333 -1.21 13.16 13.97
CA PRO A 333 0.10 13.50 14.50
C PRO A 333 0.03 13.50 16.04
N GLY A 334 1.06 12.96 16.69
CA GLY A 334 1.07 12.71 18.15
C GLY A 334 0.67 13.93 18.96
N ALA A 335 -0.07 13.71 20.05
CA ALA A 335 -0.73 14.74 20.85
C ALA A 335 0.20 15.91 21.26
N ARG A 336 0.13 17.02 20.52
CA ARG A 336 0.34 18.36 21.08
C ARG A 336 -0.44 19.49 20.44
N THR A 337 -1.04 19.34 19.25
CA THR A 337 -1.94 20.38 18.73
C THR A 337 -3.04 19.83 17.84
N ALA A 338 -4.27 20.26 18.12
CA ALA A 338 -5.36 20.30 17.16
C ALA A 338 -4.98 21.31 16.07
N ALA A 339 -4.35 20.86 15.00
CA ALA A 339 -4.21 21.62 13.77
C ALA A 339 -5.09 20.95 12.70
N PRO A 340 -5.95 21.70 11.99
CA PRO A 340 -6.78 21.14 10.94
C PRO A 340 -5.90 20.65 9.79
N TRP A 341 -6.29 19.50 9.21
CA TRP A 341 -5.77 19.01 7.95
C TRP A 341 -6.00 20.09 6.88
N LEU A 342 -4.92 20.56 6.25
CA LEU A 342 -5.03 21.41 5.07
C LEU A 342 -5.14 20.48 3.85
N GLY A 343 -6.33 20.46 3.24
CA GLY A 343 -6.63 19.74 2.00
C GLY A 343 -6.02 20.36 0.75
#